data_AF-A0A271VNJ1-F1
#
_entry.id   AF-A0A271VNJ1-F1
#
_cell.length_a   1.000
_cell.length_b   1.000
_cell.length_c   1.000
_cell.angle_alpha   90.00
_cell.angle_beta   90.00
_cell.angle_gamma   90.00
#
_symmetry.space_group_name_H-M   'P 1'
#
loop_
_entity.id
_entity.type
_entity.pdbx_description
1 polymer ?
#
loop_
_entity_poly.entity_id
_entity_poly.type
_entity_poly.pdbx_seq_one_letter_code
_entity_poly.pdbx_strand_id
1 'polypeptide(L)'
;MLNFFKTRPDLPLLSSSKAEMLKRYKSYQWQVFIGLIFGYAMFYVVRMALGVVKKPMLDAGIVTLEELGIMGSAFFFTYAFGKFLNGFLSDYANIGRFMSFSLLLSGIASIFMGM
;
A
#
# COMPACT_ATOMS: atom_id res chain seq x y z
N MET A 1 15.21 12.66 9.20
CA MET A 1 13.99 12.13 8.56
C MET A 1 13.58 13.08 7.44
N LEU A 2 13.43 12.60 6.21
CA LEU A 2 13.01 13.42 5.07
C LEU A 2 11.69 14.13 5.40
N ASN A 3 11.65 15.47 5.28
CA ASN A 3 10.50 16.33 5.59
C ASN A 3 9.20 15.94 4.84
N PHE A 4 9.29 15.02 3.88
CA PHE A 4 8.18 14.51 3.09
C PHE A 4 7.21 13.59 3.85
N PHE A 5 7.67 12.84 4.87
CA PHE A 5 6.81 11.91 5.62
C PHE A 5 6.18 12.52 6.87
N LYS A 6 6.62 13.70 7.31
CA LYS A 6 6.24 14.31 8.59
C LYS A 6 4.76 14.71 8.65
N THR A 7 4.04 14.24 9.67
CA THR A 7 2.61 14.48 9.93
C THR A 7 2.23 15.94 9.66
N ARG A 8 1.14 16.16 8.91
CA ARG A 8 0.66 17.52 8.63
C ARG A 8 0.45 18.28 9.96
N PRO A 9 0.90 19.55 10.06
CA PRO A 9 0.65 20.35 11.26
C PRO A 9 -0.86 20.52 11.45
N ASP A 10 -1.29 20.54 12.71
CA ASP A 10 -2.69 20.75 13.06
C ASP A 10 -3.19 22.06 12.46
N LEU A 11 -4.29 21.98 11.70
CA LEU A 11 -4.90 23.17 11.13
C LEU A 11 -5.50 24.02 12.27
N PRO A 12 -5.37 25.35 12.24
CA PRO A 12 -6.07 26.21 13.19
C PRO A 12 -7.57 25.96 13.11
N LEU A 13 -8.24 25.95 14.27
CA LEU A 13 -9.69 25.80 14.37
C LEU A 13 -10.37 26.85 13.49
N LEU A 14 -11.11 26.43 12.46
CA LEU A 14 -11.85 27.37 11.61
C LEU A 14 -12.85 28.14 12.48
N SER A 15 -12.93 29.45 12.28
CA SER A 15 -13.93 30.36 12.85
C SER A 15 -15.33 30.17 12.24
N SER A 16 -15.65 28.97 11.77
CA SER A 16 -16.90 28.59 11.10
C SER A 16 -17.91 28.04 12.11
N SER A 17 -19.20 28.15 11.78
CA SER A 17 -20.28 27.55 12.58
C SER A 17 -20.05 26.03 12.77
N LYS A 18 -20.40 25.49 13.95
CA LYS A 18 -20.29 24.06 14.30
C LYS A 18 -20.88 23.14 13.21
N ALA A 19 -21.95 23.58 12.54
CA ALA A 19 -22.62 22.82 11.48
C ALA A 19 -21.75 22.67 10.21
N GLU A 20 -21.01 23.72 9.81
CA GLU A 20 -20.12 23.67 8.65
C GLU A 20 -18.91 22.77 8.91
N MET A 21 -18.38 22.81 10.14
CA MET A 21 -17.29 21.94 10.60
C MET A 21 -17.67 20.46 10.51
N LEU A 22 -18.86 20.09 11.00
CA LEU A 22 -19.36 18.71 10.95
C LEU A 22 -19.57 18.23 9.51
N LYS A 23 -20.13 19.07 8.64
CA LYS A 23 -20.33 18.74 7.22
C LYS A 23 -19.00 18.48 6.51
N ARG A 24 -18.01 19.34 6.75
CA ARG A 24 -16.67 19.22 6.16
C ARG A 24 -15.91 18.01 6.70
N TYR A 25 -16.01 17.73 8.00
CA TYR A 25 -15.44 16.55 8.63
C TYR A 25 -16.01 15.26 8.01
N LYS A 26 -17.34 15.16 7.87
CA LYS A 26 -17.99 14.01 7.24
C LYS A 26 -17.55 13.81 5.79
N SER A 27 -17.37 14.90 5.04
CA SER A 27 -16.85 14.82 3.66
C SER A 27 -15.42 14.28 3.62
N TYR A 28 -14.53 14.75 4.51
CA TYR A 28 -13.17 14.21 4.60
C TYR A 28 -13.13 12.74 5.03
N GLN A 29 -14.00 12.32 5.95
CA GLN A 29 -14.10 10.90 6.32
C GLN A 29 -14.47 10.03 5.10
N TRP A 30 -15.43 10.45 4.29
CA TRP A 30 -15.79 9.74 3.06
C TRP A 30 -14.65 9.71 2.04
N GLN A 31 -13.91 10.81 1.87
CA GLN A 31 -12.75 10.85 0.98
C GLN A 31 -11.66 9.87 1.44
N VAL A 32 -11.34 9.84 2.74
CA VAL A 32 -10.35 8.92 3.31
C VAL A 32 -10.82 7.48 3.21
N PHE A 33 -12.09 7.21 3.51
CA PHE A 33 -12.69 5.87 3.43
C PHE A 33 -12.63 5.31 2.01
N ILE A 34 -13.09 6.10 1.03
CA ILE A 34 -13.06 5.71 -0.39
C ILE A 34 -11.60 5.52 -0.85
N GLY A 35 -10.70 6.45 -0.49
CA GLY A 35 -9.28 6.34 -0.80
C GLY A 35 -8.64 5.08 -0.23
N LEU A 36 -8.97 4.71 1.01
CA LEU A 36 -8.52 3.47 1.64
C LEU A 36 -9.05 2.24 0.90
N ILE A 37 -10.35 2.19 0.58
CA ILE A 37 -10.95 1.06 -0.14
C ILE A 37 -10.26 0.84 -1.48
N PHE A 38 -10.18 1.87 -2.31
CA PHE A 38 -9.57 1.75 -3.64
C PHE A 38 -8.07 1.46 -3.53
N GLY A 39 -7.37 2.12 -2.61
CA GLY A 39 -5.95 1.87 -2.37
C GLY A 39 -5.69 0.41 -1.99
N TYR A 40 -6.42 -0.11 -1.01
CA TYR A 40 -6.31 -1.52 -0.59
C TYR A 40 -6.71 -2.49 -1.71
N ALA A 41 -7.75 -2.20 -2.49
CA ALA A 41 -8.13 -3.03 -3.62
C ALA A 41 -6.97 -3.16 -4.64
N MET A 42 -6.28 -2.06 -4.94
CA MET A 42 -5.12 -2.10 -5.85
C MET A 42 -3.93 -2.87 -5.27
N PHE A 43 -3.69 -2.79 -3.96
CA PHE A 43 -2.68 -3.64 -3.29
C PHE A 43 -2.97 -5.13 -3.46
N TYR A 44 -4.25 -5.53 -3.43
CA TYR A 44 -4.63 -6.92 -3.65
C TYR A 44 -4.34 -7.39 -5.08
N VAL A 45 -4.54 -6.53 -6.09
CA VAL A 45 -4.23 -6.88 -7.49
C VAL A 45 -2.76 -7.25 -7.65
N VAL A 46 -1.85 -6.40 -7.14
CA VAL A 46 -0.41 -6.65 -7.18
C VAL A 46 -0.04 -7.92 -6.39
N ARG A 47 -0.63 -8.11 -5.22
CA ARG A 47 -0.39 -9.30 -4.38
C ARG A 47 -0.85 -10.59 -5.05
N MET A 48 -1.97 -10.56 -5.75
CA MET A 48 -2.55 -11.76 -6.37
C MET A 48 -1.91 -12.09 -7.73
N ALA A 49 -1.22 -11.14 -8.36
CA ALA A 49 -0.60 -11.32 -9.67
C ALA A 49 0.28 -12.59 -9.73
N LEU A 50 1.22 -12.75 -8.79
CA LEU A 50 2.09 -13.93 -8.70
C LEU A 50 1.30 -15.24 -8.55
N GLY A 51 0.18 -15.20 -7.81
CA GLY A 51 -0.70 -16.34 -7.62
C GLY A 51 -1.42 -16.81 -8.89
N VAL A 52 -1.63 -15.89 -9.85
CA VAL A 52 -2.26 -16.18 -11.14
C VAL A 52 -1.22 -16.67 -12.16
N VAL A 53 -0.05 -16.01 -12.23
CA VAL A 53 0.99 -16.35 -13.23
C VAL A 53 1.80 -17.59 -12.89
N LYS A 54 1.84 -18.02 -11.61
CA LYS A 54 2.64 -19.20 -11.21
C LYS A 54 2.33 -20.47 -12.00
N LYS A 55 1.07 -20.72 -12.39
CA LYS A 55 0.68 -21.90 -13.18
C LYS A 55 1.21 -21.78 -14.62
N PRO A 56 0.89 -20.71 -15.38
CA PRO A 56 1.48 -20.47 -16.70
C PRO A 56 3.01 -20.50 -16.73
N MET A 57 3.69 -19.95 -15.72
CA MET A 57 5.16 -19.93 -15.67
C MET A 57 5.76 -21.33 -15.49
N LEU A 58 5.09 -22.20 -14.73
CA LEU A 58 5.49 -23.58 -14.51
C LEU A 58 5.24 -24.43 -15.76
N ASP A 59 4.09 -24.23 -16.40
CA ASP A 59 3.71 -24.91 -17.64
C ASP A 59 4.60 -24.49 -18.82
N ALA A 60 5.08 -23.24 -18.83
CA ALA A 60 6.02 -22.72 -19.82
C ALA A 60 7.49 -23.13 -19.56
N GLY A 61 7.78 -23.81 -18.44
CA GLY A 61 9.14 -24.21 -18.07
C GLY A 61 10.09 -23.06 -17.74
N ILE A 62 9.55 -21.86 -17.49
CA ILE A 62 10.33 -20.66 -17.15
C ILE A 62 10.88 -20.76 -15.72
N VAL A 63 10.14 -21.45 -14.84
CA VAL A 63 10.45 -21.56 -13.41
C VAL A 63 10.19 -22.99 -12.94
N THR A 64 11.12 -23.55 -12.18
CA THR A 64 10.97 -24.87 -11.55
C THR A 64 10.13 -24.81 -10.26
N LEU A 65 9.62 -25.96 -9.81
CA LEU A 65 8.88 -26.08 -8.55
C LEU A 65 9.68 -25.60 -7.33
N GLU A 66 10.99 -25.85 -7.30
CA GLU A 66 11.87 -25.39 -6.23
C GLU A 66 12.03 -23.87 -6.23
N GLU A 67 12.28 -23.26 -7.39
CA GLU A 67 12.39 -21.80 -7.52
C GLU A 67 11.09 -21.10 -7.14
N LEU A 68 9.94 -21.68 -7.50
CA LEU A 68 8.64 -21.17 -7.06
C LEU A 68 8.49 -21.21 -5.54
N GLY A 69 8.98 -22.27 -4.89
CA GLY A 69 9.01 -22.41 -3.44
C GLY A 69 9.89 -21.37 -2.75
N ILE A 70 11.05 -21.06 -3.35
CA ILE A 70 11.96 -20.01 -2.88
C ILE A 70 11.31 -18.62 -3.02
N MET A 71 10.67 -18.33 -4.15
CA MET A 71 9.93 -17.07 -4.36
C MET A 71 8.79 -16.91 -3.35
N GLY A 72 8.03 -17.98 -3.09
CA GLY A 72 6.98 -17.98 -2.07
C GLY A 72 7.53 -17.68 -0.68
N SER A 73 8.62 -18.32 -0.30
CA SER A 73 9.31 -18.10 0.98
C SER A 73 9.81 -16.66 1.10
N ALA A 74 10.47 -16.14 0.07
CA ALA A 74 10.95 -14.76 0.02
C ALA A 74 9.81 -13.73 0.16
N PHE A 75 8.64 -14.01 -0.43
CA PHE A 75 7.46 -13.18 -0.26
C PHE A 75 6.98 -13.15 1.20
N PHE A 76 6.95 -14.29 1.88
CA PHE A 76 6.59 -14.35 3.30
C PHE A 76 7.58 -13.63 4.21
N PHE A 77 8.89 -13.80 3.98
CA PHE A 77 9.91 -13.06 4.74
C PHE A 77 9.79 -11.56 4.51
N THR A 78 9.66 -11.12 3.27
CA THR A 78 9.49 -9.69 2.93
C THR A 78 8.23 -9.12 3.58
N TYR A 79 7.15 -9.90 3.65
CA TYR A 79 5.93 -9.51 4.35
C TYR A 79 6.13 -9.41 5.87
N ALA A 80 6.87 -10.33 6.49
CA ALA A 80 7.17 -10.32 7.91
C ALA A 80 8.02 -9.09 8.30
N PHE A 81 9.12 -8.85 7.57
CA PHE A 81 9.95 -7.65 7.76
C PHE A 81 9.17 -6.38 7.45
N GLY A 82 8.38 -6.38 6.38
CA GLY A 82 7.53 -5.26 6.00
C GLY A 82 6.51 -4.91 7.09
N LYS A 83 5.85 -5.90 7.70
CA LYS A 83 4.90 -5.66 8.80
C LYS A 83 5.60 -5.11 10.05
N PHE A 84 6.81 -5.57 10.35
CA PHE A 84 7.60 -5.07 11.47
C PHE A 84 8.03 -3.61 11.23
N LEU A 85 8.68 -3.34 10.10
CA LEU A 85 9.19 -2.00 9.77
C LEU A 85 8.06 -0.99 9.54
N ASN A 86 6.98 -1.38 8.84
CA ASN A 86 5.85 -0.49 8.59
C ASN A 86 5.05 -0.20 9.86
N GLY A 87 5.04 -1.09 10.86
CA GLY A 87 4.46 -0.80 12.17
C GLY A 87 5.12 0.41 12.81
N PHE A 88 6.45 0.39 12.92
CA PHE A 88 7.21 1.54 13.44
C PHE A 88 7.13 2.76 12.54
N LEU A 89 7.18 2.59 11.21
CA LEU A 89 7.18 3.72 10.29
C LEU A 89 5.81 4.41 10.19
N SER A 90 4.71 3.66 10.33
CA SER A 90 3.35 4.18 10.28
C SER A 90 3.00 5.06 11.50
N ASP A 91 3.67 4.88 12.64
CA ASP A 91 3.45 5.72 13.83
C ASP A 91 4.06 7.13 13.66
N TYR A 92 5.07 7.28 12.81
CA TYR A 92 5.77 8.55 12.59
C TYR A 92 5.54 9.18 11.20
N ALA A 93 4.88 8.47 10.28
CA ALA A 93 4.66 8.92 8.90
C ALA A 93 3.19 9.23 8.60
N ASN A 94 2.94 10.22 7.73
CA ASN A 94 1.61 10.41 7.15
C ASN A 94 1.20 9.14 6.37
N ILE A 95 0.23 8.40 6.90
CA ILE A 95 -0.35 7.20 6.28
C ILE A 95 -0.75 7.43 4.82
N GLY A 96 -1.34 8.59 4.49
CA GLY A 96 -1.75 8.88 3.11
C GLY A 96 -0.59 8.91 2.11
N ARG A 97 0.55 9.51 2.48
CA ARG A 97 1.73 9.57 1.60
C ARG A 97 2.45 8.23 1.54
N PHE A 98 2.51 7.53 2.68
CA PHE A 98 3.11 6.22 2.78
C PHE A 98 2.37 5.17 1.91
N MET A 99 1.04 5.21 1.95
CA MET A 99 0.18 4.33 1.15
C MET A 99 0.36 4.56 -0.36
N SER A 100 0.36 5.82 -0.83
CA SER A 100 0.57 6.11 -2.25
C SER A 100 1.96 5.74 -2.75
N PHE A 101 3.01 6.00 -1.96
CA PHE A 101 4.38 5.67 -2.35
C PHE A 101 4.61 4.16 -2.42
N SER A 102 4.13 3.42 -1.41
CA SER A 102 4.21 1.96 -1.41
C SER A 102 3.44 1.33 -2.57
N LEU A 103 2.24 1.85 -2.88
CA LEU A 103 1.46 1.36 -4.03
C LEU A 103 2.17 1.63 -5.35
N LEU A 104 2.77 2.82 -5.53
CA LEU A 104 3.52 3.17 -6.73
C LEU A 104 4.72 2.23 -6.93
N LEU A 105 5.50 2.01 -5.86
CA LEU A 105 6.65 1.12 -5.91
C LEU A 105 6.24 -0.32 -6.22
N SER A 106 5.15 -0.81 -5.60
CA SER A 106 4.59 -2.13 -5.91
C SER A 106 4.13 -2.23 -7.38
N GLY A 107 3.48 -1.19 -7.91
CA GLY A 107 3.06 -1.16 -9.32
C GLY A 107 4.23 -1.20 -10.30
N ILE A 108 5.28 -0.42 -10.04
CA ILE A 108 6.51 -0.43 -10.86
C ILE A 108 7.15 -1.82 -10.84
N ALA A 109 7.28 -2.44 -9.66
CA ALA A 109 7.82 -3.79 -9.54
C ALA A 109 6.97 -4.83 -10.31
N SER A 110 5.64 -4.74 -10.25
CA SER A 110 4.75 -5.61 -11.02
C SER A 110 4.90 -5.44 -12.54
N ILE A 111 5.13 -4.22 -13.02
CA ILE A 111 5.39 -3.96 -14.44
C ILE A 111 6.71 -4.61 -14.85
N PHE A 112 7.78 -4.43 -14.07
CA PHE A 112 9.07 -5.08 -14.35
C PHE A 112 9.01 -6.61 -14.32
N MET A 113 8.13 -7.21 -13.51
CA MET A 113 7.91 -8.66 -13.51
C MET A 113 7.13 -9.17 -14.73
N GLY A 114 6.34 -8.31 -15.37
CA GLY A 114 5.52 -8.66 -16.54
C GLY A 114 6.19 -8.36 -17.89
N MET A 115 7.27 -7.57 -17.88
CA MET A 115 8.15 -7.37 -19.04
C MET A 115 9.14 -8.52 -19.19
#